data_AF-A0A8S4G4Y1-F1
#
_entry.id   AF-A0A8S4G4Y1-F1
#
_cell.length_a   1.000
_cell.length_b   1.000
_cell.length_c   1.000
_cell.angle_alpha   90.00
_cell.angle_beta   90.00
_cell.angle_gamma   90.00
#
_symmetry.space_group_name_H-M   'P 1'
#
loop_
_entity.id
_entity.type
_entity.pdbx_description
1 polymer ?
#
loop_
_entity_poly.entity_id
_entity_poly.type
_entity_poly.pdbx_seq_one_letter_code
_entity_poly.pdbx_strand_id
1 'polypeptide(L)'
;MMNKTAVHCYILREFNPALRGFSTATGEWLAKNSRLNVAFPVASDMDAFKQAKVLVARMRASPDIDMEQDWKMVTIFIGANDLCSASCHSPVAWSPAAHARKLAKAIDYLAAHLKRTFVNVVPVLDVSVSIRVLRPLSCRAMHALFCSCFHRGGGELHDLVRMARLYQKAELQLIESGRYDTRDDFTVVLQPFMRLFNAPYPPRLPMPLVIHQSYITHDCFHFSQKGHALGNYVILVL
;
A
#
# COMPACT_ATOMS: atom_id res chain seq x y z
N MET A 1 -0.05 -17.75 -8.97
CA MET A 1 -1.25 -17.63 -8.11
C MET A 1 -0.86 -16.85 -6.87
N MET A 2 -1.28 -15.58 -6.77
CA MET A 2 -0.91 -14.68 -5.67
C MET A 2 -1.82 -14.92 -4.47
N ASN A 3 -1.24 -15.08 -3.29
CA ASN A 3 -1.93 -15.46 -2.06
C ASN A 3 -2.40 -14.20 -1.31
N LYS A 4 -3.64 -13.74 -1.57
CA LYS A 4 -4.22 -12.51 -0.98
C LYS A 4 -4.99 -12.76 0.32
N THR A 5 -4.40 -13.46 1.27
CA THR A 5 -5.00 -13.61 2.61
C THR A 5 -4.56 -12.43 3.47
N ALA A 6 -5.51 -11.61 3.93
CA ALA A 6 -5.25 -10.40 4.73
C ALA A 6 -4.77 -10.79 6.13
N VAL A 7 -3.46 -10.72 6.37
CA VAL A 7 -2.89 -11.28 7.61
C VAL A 7 -3.11 -10.41 8.85
N HIS A 8 -3.32 -9.11 8.69
CA HIS A 8 -3.69 -8.23 9.80
C HIS A 8 -5.03 -8.62 10.46
N CYS A 9 -5.93 -9.25 9.71
CA CYS A 9 -7.21 -9.70 10.24
C CYS A 9 -7.08 -10.86 11.23
N TYR A 10 -5.98 -11.62 11.22
CA TYR A 10 -5.78 -12.65 12.24
C TYR A 10 -5.50 -12.04 13.61
N ILE A 11 -4.61 -11.05 13.70
CA ILE A 11 -4.31 -10.40 14.98
C ILE A 11 -5.52 -9.62 15.49
N LEU A 12 -6.19 -8.83 14.65
CA LEU A 12 -7.39 -8.11 15.08
C LEU A 12 -8.53 -9.05 15.50
N ARG A 13 -8.60 -10.27 14.94
CA ARG A 13 -9.59 -11.27 15.35
C ARG A 13 -9.33 -11.89 16.71
N GLU A 14 -8.07 -11.94 17.16
CA GLU A 14 -7.76 -12.33 18.55
C GLU A 14 -8.42 -11.37 19.55
N PHE A 15 -8.46 -10.07 19.23
CA PHE A 15 -9.05 -9.05 20.09
C PHE A 15 -10.52 -8.75 19.79
N ASN A 16 -10.98 -9.04 18.57
CA ASN A 16 -12.37 -8.89 18.16
C ASN A 16 -12.78 -10.05 17.22
N PRO A 17 -13.28 -11.16 17.78
CA PRO A 17 -13.72 -12.31 16.99
C PRO A 17 -14.86 -11.99 16.01
N ALA A 18 -15.62 -10.91 16.26
CA ALA A 18 -16.72 -10.46 15.43
C ALA A 18 -16.28 -9.55 14.26
N LEU A 19 -14.97 -9.36 14.04
CA LEU A 19 -14.44 -8.59 12.91
C LEU A 19 -15.03 -9.08 11.58
N ARG A 20 -15.38 -8.14 10.69
CA ARG A 20 -15.97 -8.43 9.37
C ARG A 20 -15.21 -7.70 8.27
N GLY A 21 -15.56 -7.99 7.01
CA GLY A 21 -15.06 -7.29 5.84
C GLY A 21 -13.70 -7.75 5.29
N PHE A 22 -13.00 -8.65 5.98
CA PHE A 22 -11.73 -9.22 5.53
C PHE A 22 -11.90 -10.24 4.40
N SER A 23 -10.88 -10.40 3.56
CA SER A 23 -10.90 -11.40 2.48
C SER A 23 -10.88 -12.81 3.05
N THR A 24 -11.79 -13.67 2.57
CA THR A 24 -12.02 -15.01 3.15
C THR A 24 -11.36 -16.16 2.39
N ALA A 25 -10.89 -15.91 1.17
CA ALA A 25 -10.15 -16.87 0.36
C ALA A 25 -9.32 -16.14 -0.70
N THR A 26 -8.44 -16.85 -1.38
CA THR A 26 -7.72 -16.34 -2.56
C THR A 26 -8.68 -16.05 -3.70
N GLY A 27 -8.60 -14.85 -4.28
CA GLY A 27 -9.45 -14.44 -5.38
C GLY A 27 -9.11 -13.06 -5.91
N GLU A 28 -9.72 -12.70 -7.04
CA GLU A 28 -9.62 -11.37 -7.61
C GLU A 28 -10.45 -10.35 -6.81
N TRP A 29 -10.16 -9.07 -7.02
CA TRP A 29 -10.84 -7.98 -6.30
C TRP A 29 -12.34 -7.88 -6.59
N LEU A 30 -12.82 -8.45 -7.70
CA LEU A 30 -14.25 -8.55 -8.05
C LEU A 30 -14.92 -9.79 -7.44
N ALA A 31 -14.14 -10.76 -6.96
CA ALA A 31 -14.68 -12.00 -6.44
C ALA A 31 -15.38 -11.76 -5.09
N LYS A 32 -16.45 -12.53 -4.81
CA LYS A 32 -17.26 -12.37 -3.58
C LYS A 32 -16.44 -12.51 -2.30
N ASN A 33 -15.41 -13.35 -2.32
CA ASN A 33 -14.48 -13.58 -1.22
C ASN A 33 -13.48 -12.44 -0.98
N SER A 34 -13.40 -11.43 -1.86
CA SER A 34 -12.60 -10.21 -1.62
C SER A 34 -13.19 -9.36 -0.48
N ARG A 35 -14.52 -9.42 -0.28
CA ARG A 35 -15.28 -8.65 0.71
C ARG A 35 -14.97 -7.15 0.56
N LEU A 36 -14.38 -6.48 1.56
CA LEU A 36 -14.02 -5.06 1.48
C LEU A 36 -12.63 -4.81 0.90
N ASN A 37 -11.89 -5.86 0.53
CA ASN A 37 -10.61 -5.68 -0.13
C ASN A 37 -10.81 -5.24 -1.59
N VAL A 38 -10.48 -3.99 -1.87
CA VAL A 38 -10.57 -3.37 -3.20
C VAL A 38 -9.21 -3.24 -3.90
N ALA A 39 -8.15 -3.84 -3.33
CA ALA A 39 -6.83 -3.88 -3.95
C ALA A 39 -6.79 -4.83 -5.16
N PHE A 40 -6.34 -4.28 -6.28
CA PHE A 40 -6.07 -5.04 -7.51
C PHE A 40 -4.64 -4.80 -7.97
N PRO A 41 -4.01 -5.75 -8.69
CA PRO A 41 -2.62 -5.61 -9.07
C PRO A 41 -2.37 -4.40 -9.97
N VAL A 42 -1.17 -3.83 -9.91
CA VAL A 42 -0.74 -2.70 -10.77
C VAL A 42 -1.46 -1.38 -10.46
N ALA A 43 -2.30 -1.30 -9.42
CA ALA A 43 -2.93 -0.02 -9.07
C ALA A 43 -1.88 1.02 -8.64
N SER A 44 -2.14 2.26 -9.05
CA SER A 44 -1.32 3.44 -8.77
C SER A 44 -2.10 4.44 -7.92
N ASP A 45 -1.45 5.52 -7.49
CA ASP A 45 -2.11 6.63 -6.79
C ASP A 45 -3.36 7.19 -7.52
N MET A 46 -3.47 7.03 -8.84
CA MET A 46 -4.65 7.45 -9.62
C MET A 46 -5.90 6.63 -9.27
N ASP A 47 -5.71 5.38 -8.84
CA ASP A 47 -6.79 4.46 -8.53
C ASP A 47 -7.32 4.66 -7.11
N ALA A 48 -6.56 5.32 -6.23
CA ALA A 48 -6.89 5.48 -4.81
C ALA A 48 -8.30 6.06 -4.60
N PHE A 49 -8.66 7.12 -5.33
CA PHE A 49 -9.98 7.73 -5.22
C PHE A 49 -11.10 6.80 -5.70
N LYS A 50 -10.88 6.07 -6.80
CA LYS A 50 -11.86 5.09 -7.31
C LYS A 50 -12.04 3.94 -6.33
N GLN A 51 -10.94 3.42 -5.77
CA GLN A 51 -10.98 2.37 -4.75
C GLN A 51 -11.72 2.83 -3.49
N ALA A 52 -11.50 4.08 -3.02
CA ALA A 52 -12.25 4.65 -1.90
C ALA A 52 -13.76 4.70 -2.18
N LYS A 53 -14.18 5.12 -3.38
CA LYS A 53 -15.59 5.10 -3.79
C LYS A 53 -16.19 3.70 -3.77
N VAL A 54 -15.47 2.72 -4.33
CA VAL A 54 -15.91 1.32 -4.36
C VAL A 54 -16.00 0.75 -2.93
N LEU A 55 -15.04 1.05 -2.07
CA LEU A 55 -15.04 0.62 -0.67
C LEU A 55 -16.28 1.12 0.07
N VAL A 56 -16.56 2.42 0.00
CA VAL A 56 -17.75 3.03 0.63
C VAL A 56 -19.03 2.43 0.06
N ALA A 57 -19.11 2.23 -1.25
CA ALA A 57 -20.27 1.60 -1.88
C ALA A 57 -20.49 0.16 -1.39
N ARG A 58 -19.41 -0.64 -1.27
CA ARG A 58 -19.47 -2.01 -0.72
C ARG A 58 -19.89 -2.03 0.75
N MET A 59 -19.40 -1.09 1.56
CA MET A 59 -19.82 -0.98 2.96
C MET A 59 -21.31 -0.66 3.07
N ARG A 60 -21.81 0.32 2.30
CA ARG A 60 -23.23 0.71 2.28
C ARG A 60 -24.15 -0.41 1.79
N ALA A 61 -23.70 -1.21 0.84
CA ALA A 61 -24.46 -2.33 0.31
C ALA A 61 -24.41 -3.58 1.21
N SER A 62 -23.56 -3.60 2.23
CA SER A 62 -23.42 -4.75 3.11
C SER A 62 -24.51 -4.70 4.20
N PRO A 63 -25.34 -5.75 4.34
CA PRO A 63 -26.29 -5.83 5.45
C PRO A 63 -25.60 -6.03 6.81
N ASP A 64 -24.31 -6.40 6.79
CA ASP A 64 -23.52 -6.72 7.98
C ASP A 64 -22.82 -5.49 8.59
N ILE A 65 -22.97 -4.30 8.01
CA ILE A 65 -22.20 -3.10 8.38
C ILE A 65 -23.17 -1.96 8.68
N ASP A 66 -23.15 -1.48 9.92
CA ASP A 66 -23.79 -0.24 10.29
C ASP A 66 -22.86 0.93 9.95
N MET A 67 -23.25 1.74 8.96
CA MET A 67 -22.46 2.87 8.49
C MET A 67 -22.25 3.95 9.56
N GLU A 68 -23.18 4.05 10.52
CA GLU A 68 -23.19 5.09 11.56
C GLU A 68 -22.59 4.58 12.88
N GLN A 69 -22.85 3.33 13.25
CA GLN A 69 -22.49 2.80 14.56
C GLN A 69 -21.21 1.95 14.57
N ASP A 70 -20.86 1.29 13.47
CA ASP A 70 -19.67 0.43 13.48
C ASP A 70 -18.39 1.25 13.34
N TRP A 71 -17.37 0.92 14.15
CA TRP A 71 -16.01 1.39 13.91
C TRP A 71 -15.40 0.71 12.69
N LYS A 72 -14.80 1.50 11.80
CA LYS A 72 -14.23 1.05 10.53
C LYS A 72 -12.73 1.31 10.52
N MET A 73 -11.93 0.29 10.25
CA MET A 73 -10.50 0.46 9.99
C MET A 73 -10.24 0.35 8.49
N VAL A 74 -9.78 1.44 7.88
CA VAL A 74 -9.40 1.46 6.45
C VAL A 74 -7.89 1.59 6.39
N THR A 75 -7.20 0.63 5.78
CA THR A 75 -5.75 0.76 5.56
C THR A 75 -5.48 1.09 4.10
N ILE A 76 -4.59 2.06 3.86
CA ILE A 76 -4.19 2.49 2.52
C ILE A 76 -2.70 2.23 2.37
N PHE A 77 -2.32 1.46 1.36
CA PHE A 77 -0.94 1.23 0.99
C PHE A 77 -0.82 1.25 -0.53
N ILE A 78 -0.25 2.32 -1.08
CA ILE A 78 -0.19 2.57 -2.51
C ILE A 78 1.07 3.37 -2.86
N GLY A 79 1.47 3.38 -4.13
CA GLY A 79 2.59 4.19 -4.62
C GLY A 79 3.85 3.42 -5.00
N ALA A 80 3.93 2.11 -4.72
CA ALA A 80 5.02 1.28 -5.22
C ALA A 80 5.07 1.29 -6.76
N ASN A 81 3.91 1.12 -7.43
CA ASN A 81 3.79 1.19 -8.89
C ASN A 81 4.06 2.58 -9.45
N ASP A 82 3.78 3.64 -8.69
CA ASP A 82 4.13 5.01 -9.06
C ASP A 82 5.66 5.11 -9.24
N LEU A 83 6.41 4.65 -8.25
CA LEU A 83 7.88 4.67 -8.30
C LEU A 83 8.42 3.68 -9.32
N CYS A 84 7.91 2.45 -9.34
CA CYS A 84 8.43 1.38 -10.17
C CYS A 84 8.14 1.55 -11.67
N SER A 85 7.01 2.15 -12.04
CA SER A 85 6.49 2.03 -13.42
C SER A 85 5.94 3.33 -14.01
N ALA A 86 5.74 4.41 -13.24
CA ALA A 86 5.10 5.62 -13.76
C ALA A 86 5.97 6.88 -13.66
N SER A 87 6.69 7.05 -12.54
CA SER A 87 7.44 8.27 -12.19
C SER A 87 8.47 8.67 -13.24
N CYS A 88 9.11 7.70 -13.89
CA CYS A 88 10.11 7.94 -14.91
C CYS A 88 9.52 8.33 -16.28
N HIS A 89 8.28 7.93 -16.57
CA HIS A 89 7.59 8.26 -17.83
C HIS A 89 6.78 9.54 -17.74
N SER A 90 6.38 9.95 -16.53
CA SER A 90 5.56 11.13 -16.30
C SER A 90 5.88 11.78 -14.95
N PRO A 91 7.08 12.38 -14.82
CA PRO A 91 7.62 12.84 -13.53
C PRO A 91 6.80 13.94 -12.86
N VAL A 92 6.02 14.71 -13.63
CA VAL A 92 5.11 15.74 -13.07
C VAL A 92 3.86 15.09 -12.48
N ALA A 93 3.23 14.17 -13.23
CA ALA A 93 1.99 13.51 -12.84
C ALA A 93 2.17 12.48 -11.71
N TRP A 94 3.37 11.94 -11.55
CA TRP A 94 3.82 11.09 -10.44
C TRP A 94 5.00 11.75 -9.71
N SER A 95 4.85 13.04 -9.42
CA SER A 95 5.71 13.72 -8.45
C SER A 95 5.22 13.43 -7.03
N PRO A 96 6.06 13.60 -5.98
CA PRO A 96 5.63 13.43 -4.59
C PRO A 96 4.42 14.32 -4.23
N ALA A 97 4.38 15.54 -4.77
CA ALA A 97 3.26 16.45 -4.58
C ALA A 97 1.99 16.00 -5.32
N ALA A 98 2.11 15.39 -6.50
CA ALA A 98 0.96 14.81 -7.20
C ALA A 98 0.42 13.58 -6.47
N HIS A 99 1.29 12.73 -5.96
CA HIS A 99 0.92 11.58 -5.13
C HIS A 99 0.15 12.03 -3.88
N ALA A 100 0.70 12.96 -3.09
CA ALA A 100 0.02 13.50 -1.92
C ALA A 100 -1.36 14.10 -2.24
N ARG A 101 -1.51 14.83 -3.36
CA ARG A 101 -2.81 15.36 -3.79
C ARG A 101 -3.83 14.27 -4.13
N LYS A 102 -3.42 13.21 -4.82
CA LYS A 102 -4.31 12.09 -5.19
C LYS A 102 -4.69 11.26 -3.96
N LEU A 103 -3.73 11.02 -3.07
CA LEU A 103 -3.96 10.39 -1.77
C LEU A 103 -4.94 11.21 -0.93
N ALA A 104 -4.72 12.52 -0.81
CA ALA A 104 -5.63 13.43 -0.11
C ALA A 104 -7.05 13.34 -0.68
N LYS A 105 -7.21 13.32 -2.01
CA LYS A 105 -8.53 13.18 -2.64
C LYS A 105 -9.26 11.89 -2.23
N ALA A 106 -8.54 10.79 -2.05
CA ALA A 106 -9.12 9.53 -1.58
C ALA A 106 -9.52 9.62 -0.10
N ILE A 107 -8.65 10.15 0.76
CA ILE A 107 -8.90 10.28 2.20
C ILE A 107 -10.01 11.30 2.49
N ASP A 108 -10.03 12.43 1.79
CA ASP A 108 -11.09 13.44 1.86
C ASP A 108 -12.46 12.83 1.55
N TYR A 109 -12.52 11.94 0.56
CA TYR A 109 -13.74 11.21 0.24
C TYR A 109 -14.17 10.27 1.37
N LEU A 110 -13.24 9.52 1.97
CA LEU A 110 -13.52 8.67 3.12
C LEU A 110 -14.02 9.51 4.30
N ALA A 111 -13.38 10.63 4.61
CA ALA A 111 -13.79 11.55 5.67
C ALA A 111 -15.22 12.08 5.45
N ALA A 112 -15.54 12.46 4.22
CA ALA A 112 -16.87 12.96 3.88
C ALA A 112 -18.00 11.90 3.95
N HIS A 113 -17.68 10.62 3.80
CA HIS A 113 -18.69 9.56 3.62
C HIS A 113 -18.71 8.49 4.72
N LEU A 114 -17.70 8.46 5.59
CA LEU A 114 -17.58 7.52 6.69
C LEU A 114 -17.49 8.26 8.03
N LYS A 115 -18.22 7.72 9.00
CA LYS A 115 -18.12 8.05 10.43
C LYS A 115 -17.42 6.93 11.17
N ARG A 116 -16.97 7.20 12.40
CA ARG A 116 -16.29 6.22 13.28
C ARG A 116 -15.21 5.45 12.52
N THR A 117 -14.30 6.17 11.86
CA THR A 117 -13.32 5.57 10.95
C THR A 117 -11.89 5.93 11.33
N PHE A 118 -11.08 4.89 11.46
CA PHE A 118 -9.64 4.98 11.61
C PHE A 118 -8.97 4.65 10.28
N VAL A 119 -8.35 5.64 9.65
CA VAL A 119 -7.59 5.45 8.41
C VAL A 119 -6.12 5.23 8.75
N ASN A 120 -5.62 4.05 8.44
CA ASN A 120 -4.26 3.62 8.65
C ASN A 120 -3.46 3.73 7.33
N VAL A 121 -2.68 4.79 7.15
CA VAL A 121 -1.85 4.97 5.95
C VAL A 121 -0.50 4.29 6.17
N VAL A 122 -0.14 3.39 5.26
CA VAL A 122 1.18 2.76 5.20
C VAL A 122 2.01 3.56 4.19
N PRO A 123 3.19 4.09 4.59
CA PRO A 123 3.99 4.89 3.69
C PRO A 123 4.38 4.13 2.42
N VAL A 124 4.59 4.86 1.33
CA VAL A 124 5.08 4.30 0.06
C VAL A 124 6.32 3.45 0.29
N LEU A 125 6.33 2.24 -0.28
CA LEU A 125 7.45 1.32 -0.20
C LEU A 125 8.67 1.87 -0.94
N ASP A 126 9.84 1.85 -0.29
CA ASP A 126 11.10 2.01 -1.00
C ASP A 126 11.32 0.79 -1.91
N VAL A 127 11.08 0.99 -3.21
CA VAL A 127 11.13 -0.06 -4.22
C VAL A 127 12.54 -0.67 -4.38
N SER A 128 13.60 -0.07 -3.83
CA SER A 128 14.92 -0.72 -3.77
C SER A 128 14.90 -2.03 -2.97
N VAL A 129 13.89 -2.25 -2.13
CA VAL A 129 13.70 -3.52 -1.42
C VAL A 129 13.63 -4.71 -2.38
N SER A 130 13.09 -4.54 -3.59
CA SER A 130 12.96 -5.60 -4.59
C SER A 130 14.30 -6.12 -5.10
N ILE A 131 15.38 -5.34 -4.97
CA ILE A 131 16.74 -5.76 -5.33
C ILE A 131 17.56 -6.22 -4.13
N ARG A 132 16.99 -6.13 -2.92
CA ARG A 132 17.59 -6.51 -1.62
C ARG A 132 16.99 -7.81 -1.08
N VAL A 133 16.55 -8.66 -1.98
CA VAL A 133 16.09 -10.03 -1.74
C VAL A 133 16.88 -10.98 -2.64
N LEU A 134 16.96 -12.24 -2.24
CA LEU A 134 17.57 -13.26 -3.10
C LEU A 134 16.69 -13.45 -4.34
N ARG A 135 17.25 -13.18 -5.54
CA ARG A 135 16.52 -13.22 -6.81
C ARG A 135 17.06 -14.28 -7.76
N PRO A 136 16.28 -15.33 -8.06
CA PRO A 136 16.51 -16.22 -9.20
C PRO A 136 16.54 -15.46 -10.55
N LEU A 137 17.05 -16.10 -11.60
CA LEU A 137 17.07 -15.54 -12.96
C LEU A 137 15.70 -15.08 -13.45
N SER A 138 14.65 -15.87 -13.22
CA SER A 138 13.27 -15.52 -13.57
C SER A 138 12.82 -14.21 -12.93
N CYS A 139 13.13 -14.01 -11.64
CA CYS A 139 12.80 -12.79 -10.92
C CYS A 139 13.57 -11.57 -11.43
N ARG A 140 14.83 -11.75 -11.83
CA ARG A 140 15.62 -10.68 -12.46
C ARG A 140 15.01 -10.26 -13.79
N ALA A 141 14.55 -11.21 -14.62
CA ALA A 141 13.89 -10.93 -15.89
C ALA A 141 12.53 -10.23 -15.69
N MET A 142 11.69 -10.72 -14.78
CA MET A 142 10.38 -10.12 -14.48
C MET A 142 10.49 -8.72 -13.87
N HIS A 143 11.60 -8.38 -13.22
CA HIS A 143 11.80 -7.05 -12.63
C HIS A 143 11.79 -5.93 -13.64
N ALA A 144 12.32 -6.18 -14.84
CA ALA A 144 12.28 -5.19 -15.91
C ALA A 144 10.83 -4.91 -16.37
N LEU A 145 9.94 -5.90 -16.25
CA LEU A 145 8.54 -5.77 -16.63
C LEU A 145 7.71 -5.03 -15.57
N PHE A 146 7.85 -5.39 -14.29
CA PHE A 146 7.02 -4.84 -13.22
C PHE A 146 7.59 -3.56 -12.59
N CYS A 147 8.87 -3.28 -12.81
CA CYS A 147 9.53 -2.09 -12.28
C CYS A 147 10.45 -1.49 -13.35
N SER A 148 9.84 -1.08 -14.47
CA SER A 148 10.53 -0.58 -15.65
C SER A 148 11.39 0.67 -15.37
N CYS A 149 10.97 1.52 -14.43
CA CYS A 149 11.74 2.70 -14.03
C CYS A 149 13.07 2.36 -13.35
N PHE A 150 13.25 1.12 -12.90
CA PHE A 150 14.53 0.63 -12.36
C PHE A 150 15.53 0.24 -13.45
N HIS A 151 15.09 0.12 -14.71
CA HIS A 151 15.87 -0.45 -15.82
C HIS A 151 15.92 0.50 -17.03
N ARG A 152 16.35 1.75 -16.84
CA ARG A 152 16.40 2.80 -17.89
C ARG A 152 17.78 3.08 -18.49
N GLY A 153 18.84 2.52 -17.94
CA GLY A 153 20.21 2.71 -18.43
C GLY A 153 21.29 2.95 -17.37
N GLY A 154 20.94 2.94 -16.07
CA GLY A 154 21.86 3.05 -14.95
C GLY A 154 21.64 4.30 -14.08
N GLY A 155 21.93 4.18 -12.77
CA GLY A 155 21.83 5.27 -11.79
C GLY A 155 20.45 5.45 -11.15
N GLU A 156 19.43 4.71 -11.58
CA GLU A 156 18.04 4.84 -11.15
C GLU A 156 17.84 4.47 -9.69
N LEU A 157 18.68 3.58 -9.14
CA LEU A 157 18.62 3.22 -7.72
C LEU A 157 18.73 4.47 -6.83
N HIS A 158 19.63 5.40 -7.16
CA HIS A 158 19.79 6.63 -6.38
C HIS A 158 18.52 7.49 -6.45
N ASP A 159 17.97 7.65 -7.65
CA ASP A 159 16.77 8.45 -7.88
C ASP A 159 15.53 7.82 -7.24
N LEU A 160 15.34 6.51 -7.34
CA LEU A 160 14.20 5.80 -6.76
C LEU A 160 14.24 5.83 -5.23
N VAL A 161 15.40 5.64 -4.60
CA VAL A 161 15.54 5.76 -3.15
C VAL A 161 15.28 7.21 -2.70
N ARG A 162 15.75 8.20 -3.46
CA ARG A 162 15.44 9.62 -3.20
C ARG A 162 13.94 9.87 -3.31
N MET A 163 13.31 9.40 -4.38
CA MET A 163 11.88 9.60 -4.65
C MET A 163 11.00 8.92 -3.61
N ALA A 164 11.33 7.71 -3.18
CA ALA A 164 10.61 7.03 -2.09
C ALA A 164 10.59 7.89 -0.81
N ARG A 165 11.73 8.47 -0.43
CA ARG A 165 11.82 9.37 0.74
C ARG A 165 11.01 10.64 0.56
N LEU A 166 10.99 11.22 -0.65
CA LEU A 166 10.19 12.41 -0.94
C LEU A 166 8.69 12.11 -0.90
N TYR A 167 8.27 10.95 -1.43
CA TYR A 167 6.89 10.46 -1.33
C TYR A 167 6.49 10.30 0.14
N GLN A 168 7.29 9.56 0.92
CA GLN A 168 7.05 9.35 2.35
C GLN A 168 7.02 10.64 3.17
N LYS A 169 7.81 11.66 2.77
CA LYS A 169 7.78 12.99 3.36
C LYS A 169 6.49 13.73 3.00
N ALA A 170 6.04 13.64 1.75
CA ALA A 170 4.79 14.25 1.31
C ALA A 170 3.57 13.62 2.00
N GLU A 171 3.57 12.29 2.19
CA GLU A 171 2.55 11.59 2.99
C GLU A 171 2.53 12.07 4.44
N LEU A 172 3.71 12.20 5.07
CA LEU A 172 3.84 12.72 6.43
C LEU A 172 3.27 14.14 6.54
N GLN A 173 3.68 15.04 5.64
CA GLN A 173 3.22 16.42 5.63
C GLN A 173 1.71 16.52 5.42
N LEU A 174 1.13 15.65 4.60
CA LEU A 174 -0.32 15.59 4.41
C LEU A 174 -1.03 15.18 5.70
N ILE A 175 -0.57 14.11 6.35
CA ILE A 175 -1.25 13.53 7.51
C ILE A 175 -1.06 14.39 8.76
N GLU A 176 0.14 14.91 8.99
CA GLU A 176 0.45 15.80 10.13
C GLU A 176 -0.02 17.26 9.92
N SER A 177 -0.71 17.55 8.82
CA SER A 177 -1.22 18.91 8.54
C SER A 177 -2.39 19.35 9.44
N GLY A 178 -2.96 18.44 10.23
CA GLY A 178 -4.20 18.66 10.99
C GLY A 178 -5.47 18.62 10.14
N ARG A 179 -5.35 18.40 8.81
CA ARG A 179 -6.49 18.37 7.87
C ARG A 179 -7.61 17.39 8.27
N TYR A 180 -7.25 16.30 8.97
CA TYR A 180 -8.19 15.22 9.32
C TYR A 180 -8.54 15.19 10.81
N ASP A 181 -7.98 16.09 11.61
CA ASP A 181 -8.19 16.15 13.07
C ASP A 181 -9.32 17.12 13.43
N THR A 182 -10.37 17.13 12.61
CA THR A 182 -11.50 18.06 12.74
C THR A 182 -12.75 17.43 13.37
N ARG A 183 -12.72 16.11 13.62
CA ARG A 183 -13.84 15.35 14.20
C ARG A 183 -13.31 14.29 15.15
N ASP A 184 -14.09 13.98 16.19
CA ASP A 184 -13.72 12.97 17.19
C ASP A 184 -13.95 11.52 16.72
N ASP A 185 -14.68 11.34 15.62
CA ASP A 185 -15.06 10.04 15.08
C ASP A 185 -14.29 9.68 13.79
N PHE A 186 -13.29 10.46 13.40
CA PHE A 186 -12.49 10.18 12.22
C PHE A 186 -11.05 10.63 12.43
N THR A 187 -10.11 9.75 12.14
CA THR A 187 -8.69 10.07 12.24
C THR A 187 -7.88 9.35 11.17
N VAL A 188 -6.74 9.93 10.82
CA VAL A 188 -5.80 9.38 9.84
C VAL A 188 -4.43 9.33 10.50
N VAL A 189 -3.81 8.17 10.47
CA VAL A 189 -2.45 7.98 11.01
C VAL A 189 -1.51 7.47 9.94
N LEU A 190 -0.23 7.79 10.08
CA LEU A 190 0.84 7.23 9.24
C LEU A 190 1.64 6.20 10.02
N GLN A 191 1.81 5.00 9.45
CA GLN A 191 2.61 3.94 10.07
C GLN A 191 4.11 4.18 9.89
N PRO A 192 4.94 3.98 10.92
CA PRO A 192 6.38 4.16 10.79
C PRO A 192 7.08 2.95 10.14
N PHE A 193 6.48 1.75 10.25
CA PHE A 193 7.15 0.48 10.01
C PHE A 193 7.73 0.32 8.60
N MET A 194 7.04 0.82 7.56
CA MET A 194 7.54 0.67 6.18
C MET A 194 8.88 1.37 5.96
N ARG A 195 9.16 2.45 6.71
CA ARG A 195 10.41 3.20 6.61
C ARG A 195 11.62 2.40 7.13
N LEU A 196 11.40 1.36 7.94
CA LEU A 196 12.47 0.47 8.42
C LEU A 196 13.11 -0.34 7.28
N PHE A 197 12.39 -0.53 6.17
CA PHE A 197 12.91 -1.22 4.99
C PHE A 197 13.58 -0.27 3.99
N ASN A 198 13.58 1.04 4.23
CA ASN A 198 14.23 2.01 3.34
C ASN A 198 15.71 1.68 3.17
N ALA A 199 16.23 1.93 1.98
CA ALA A 199 17.66 1.90 1.74
C ALA A 199 18.36 3.05 2.50
N PRO A 200 19.60 2.83 2.96
CA PRO A 200 20.50 3.93 3.30
C PRO A 200 20.60 4.91 2.14
N TYR A 201 20.82 6.19 2.45
CA TYR A 201 21.01 7.23 1.44
C TYR A 201 22.30 8.00 1.74
N PRO A 202 23.18 8.17 0.75
CA PRO A 202 23.05 7.65 -0.62
C PRO A 202 23.15 6.10 -0.65
N PRO A 203 22.41 5.41 -1.55
CA PRO A 203 22.52 3.96 -1.69
C PRO A 203 23.89 3.59 -2.27
N ARG A 204 24.46 2.47 -1.79
CA ARG A 204 25.76 1.95 -2.25
C ARG A 204 25.61 0.49 -2.64
N LEU A 205 26.17 0.11 -3.80
CA LEU A 205 26.23 -1.28 -4.24
C LEU A 205 27.51 -1.96 -3.71
N PRO A 206 27.47 -3.26 -3.37
CA PRO A 206 26.29 -4.11 -3.33
C PRO A 206 25.39 -3.77 -2.12
N MET A 207 24.06 -3.79 -2.32
CA MET A 207 23.11 -3.56 -1.24
C MET A 207 22.92 -4.85 -0.42
N PRO A 208 22.85 -4.78 0.93
CA PRO A 208 22.62 -5.95 1.76
C PRO A 208 21.20 -6.50 1.56
N LEU A 209 21.08 -7.83 1.68
CA LEU A 209 19.77 -8.48 1.72
C LEU A 209 19.06 -8.09 3.03
N VAL A 210 17.81 -7.65 2.95
CA VAL A 210 17.03 -7.23 4.13
C VAL A 210 15.70 -7.94 4.29
N ILE A 211 15.30 -8.72 3.29
CA ILE A 211 14.11 -9.58 3.38
C ILE A 211 14.51 -11.00 3.02
N HIS A 212 14.21 -11.94 3.92
CA HIS A 212 14.38 -13.36 3.67
C HIS A 212 13.36 -13.83 2.62
N GLN A 213 13.76 -14.73 1.71
CA GLN A 213 12.95 -15.16 0.57
C GLN A 213 11.57 -15.70 0.97
N SER A 214 11.43 -16.29 2.17
CA SER A 214 10.14 -16.77 2.69
C SER A 214 9.08 -15.67 2.88
N TYR A 215 9.48 -14.41 2.96
CA TYR A 215 8.57 -13.26 3.12
C TYR A 215 8.07 -12.71 1.79
N ILE A 216 8.53 -13.26 0.66
CA ILE A 216 8.16 -12.85 -0.69
C ILE A 216 7.61 -14.07 -1.46
N THR A 217 6.72 -13.87 -2.42
CA THR A 217 6.17 -14.89 -3.30
C THR A 217 7.20 -15.31 -4.37
N HIS A 218 6.87 -16.34 -5.15
CA HIS A 218 7.72 -16.85 -6.22
C HIS A 218 7.99 -15.83 -7.35
N ASP A 219 7.18 -14.77 -7.46
CA ASP A 219 7.45 -13.69 -8.41
C ASP A 219 8.56 -12.74 -7.95
N CYS A 220 8.97 -12.79 -6.67
CA CYS A 220 9.98 -11.92 -6.05
C CYS A 220 9.59 -10.43 -5.93
N PHE A 221 8.32 -10.07 -6.15
CA PHE A 221 7.78 -8.73 -5.98
C PHE A 221 6.78 -8.67 -4.83
N HIS A 222 5.97 -9.71 -4.67
CA HIS A 222 4.86 -9.72 -3.71
C HIS A 222 5.21 -10.28 -2.36
N PHE A 223 4.71 -9.66 -1.30
CA PHE A 223 4.83 -10.25 0.02
C PHE A 223 4.11 -11.61 0.05
N SER A 224 4.77 -12.61 0.63
CA SER A 224 4.11 -13.88 0.94
C SER A 224 3.12 -13.66 2.08
N GLN A 225 2.29 -14.67 2.40
CA GLN A 225 1.47 -14.64 3.60
C GLN A 225 2.30 -14.32 4.85
N LYS A 226 3.53 -14.85 4.95
CA LYS A 226 4.45 -14.54 6.04
C LYS A 226 4.91 -13.07 6.02
N GLY A 227 5.17 -12.51 4.83
CA GLY A 227 5.50 -11.09 4.65
C GLY A 227 4.37 -10.17 5.07
N HIS A 228 3.14 -10.49 4.65
CA HIS A 228 1.93 -9.78 5.08
C HIS A 228 1.72 -9.88 6.59
N ALA A 229 2.04 -11.02 7.21
CA ALA A 229 1.97 -11.23 8.66
C ALA A 229 2.92 -10.30 9.42
N LEU A 230 4.17 -10.22 8.97
CA LEU A 230 5.18 -9.37 9.58
C LEU A 230 4.83 -7.89 9.47
N GLY A 231 4.23 -7.50 8.35
CA GLY A 231 3.87 -6.12 8.06
C GLY A 231 2.56 -5.63 8.66
N ASN A 232 1.69 -6.54 9.14
CA ASN A 232 0.39 -6.16 9.71
C ASN A 232 -0.41 -5.19 8.81
N TYR A 233 -0.54 -5.48 7.51
CA TYR A 233 -1.25 -4.61 6.55
C TYR A 233 -2.63 -5.16 6.17
N VAL A 234 -3.63 -4.27 6.09
CA VAL A 234 -4.86 -4.48 5.31
C VAL A 234 -4.70 -3.65 4.02
N ILE A 235 -5.06 -4.21 2.87
CA ILE A 235 -4.85 -3.64 1.53
C ILE A 235 -3.37 -3.56 1.13
N LEU A 236 -2.93 -4.56 0.36
CA LEU A 236 -1.70 -4.48 -0.43
C LEU A 236 -2.11 -4.48 -1.89
N VAL A 237 -1.80 -3.40 -2.60
CA VAL A 237 -1.65 -3.45 -4.04
C VAL A 237 -0.16 -3.55 -4.35
N LEU A 238 0.19 -4.58 -5.09
CA LEU A 238 1.37 -4.63 -5.94
C LEU A 238 0.84 -4.90 -7.35
#